data_AF-A0A443SEV1-F1
#
_entry.id   AF-A0A443SEV1-F1
#
_cell.length_a   1.000
_cell.length_b   1.000
_cell.length_c   1.000
_cell.angle_alpha   90.00
_cell.angle_beta   90.00
_cell.angle_gamma   90.00
#
_symmetry.space_group_name_H-M   'P 1'
#
loop_
_entity.id
_entity.type
_entity.pdbx_description
1 polymer ?
#
loop_
_entity_poly.entity_id
_entity_poly.type
_entity_poly.pdbx_seq_one_letter_code
_entity_poly.pdbx_strand_id
1 'polypeptide(L)' 'MCAHFINANLAKSNEFSNSHNSSVANTTHRRAKRSILQLASMIKCVTGCDAMLYKGYGCYCGYSGRGVPVDLIDE' A
#
# COMPACT_ATOMS: atom_id res chain seq x y z
N MET A 1 -17.43 3.63 -11.71
CA MET A 1 -16.68 2.64 -10.92
C MET A 1 -15.26 3.15 -10.78
N CYS A 2 -14.92 3.72 -9.61
CA CYS A 2 -13.61 4.24 -9.17
C CYS A 2 -12.65 4.98 -10.14
N ALA A 3 -13.11 5.38 -11.33
CA ALA A 3 -12.38 6.24 -12.23
C ALA A 3 -12.98 7.65 -12.13
N HIS A 4 -12.40 8.51 -11.30
CA HIS A 4 -12.51 9.95 -11.51
C HIS A 4 -11.20 10.64 -11.13
N PHE A 5 -10.51 11.08 -12.19
CA PHE A 5 -9.55 12.17 -12.27
C PHE A 5 -8.51 12.31 -11.17
N ILE A 6 -7.28 12.02 -11.58
CA ILE A 6 -6.03 12.49 -10.97
C ILE A 6 -6.16 13.97 -10.59
N ASN A 7 -6.10 14.22 -9.28
CA ASN A 7 -5.52 15.42 -8.73
C ASN A 7 -4.65 14.99 -7.55
N ALA A 8 -3.42 14.57 -7.86
CA ALA A 8 -2.41 14.13 -6.92
C ALA A 8 -1.78 15.28 -6.11
N ASN A 9 -2.59 16.24 -5.63
CA ASN A 9 -2.13 17.40 -4.87
C ASN A 9 -2.82 17.57 -3.51
N LEU A 10 -3.17 16.48 -2.84
CA LEU A 10 -3.43 16.53 -1.39
C LEU A 10 -3.14 15.21 -0.66
N ALA A 11 -1.93 14.68 -0.81
CA ALA A 11 -1.33 13.88 0.26
C ALA A 11 -0.69 14.81 1.30
N LYS A 12 -1.46 15.75 1.86
CA LYS A 12 -0.98 16.57 2.97
C LYS A 12 -1.29 15.87 4.29
N SER A 13 -0.20 15.38 4.88
CA SER A 13 0.15 15.41 6.30
C SER A 13 -0.88 14.90 7.32
N ASN A 14 -0.63 13.70 7.85
CA ASN A 14 -0.62 13.53 9.30
C ASN A 14 0.43 12.47 9.71
N GLU A 15 1.63 12.98 9.98
CA GLU A 15 2.59 12.55 11.03
C GLU A 15 2.79 11.05 11.33
N PHE A 16 3.82 10.46 10.70
CA PHE A 16 4.67 9.51 11.42
C PHE A 16 6.14 9.77 11.05
N SER A 17 6.85 10.33 12.02
CA SER A 17 8.24 10.78 11.95
C SER A 17 9.18 9.72 11.37
N ASN A 18 9.78 10.00 10.22
CA ASN A 18 10.98 9.32 9.76
C ASN A 18 12.19 10.12 10.27
N SER A 19 12.81 9.66 11.36
CA SER A 19 14.16 10.08 11.71
C SER A 19 15.15 9.29 10.85
N HIS A 20 15.47 9.83 9.66
CA HIS A 20 16.56 9.33 8.82
C HIS A 20 17.82 10.11 9.16
N ASN A 21 18.63 9.57 10.08
CA ASN A 21 20.01 10.03 10.25
C ASN A 21 20.88 9.22 9.27
N SER A 22 21.18 9.82 8.12
CA SER A 22 21.97 9.21 7.06
C SER A 22 23.46 9.22 7.44
N SER A 23 23.91 8.18 8.15
CA SER A 23 25.33 7.87 8.29
C SER A 23 25.69 6.70 7.36
N VAL A 24 26.51 7.02 6.36
CA VAL A 24 27.12 6.06 5.42
C VAL A 24 27.97 5.06 6.20
N ALA A 25 27.50 3.82 6.38
CA ALA A 25 28.34 2.67 6.74
C ALA A 25 27.60 1.33 6.52
N ASN A 26 28.15 0.50 5.62
CA ASN A 26 27.89 -0.93 5.39
C ASN A 26 26.44 -1.35 5.05
N THR A 27 26.23 -1.70 3.78
CA THR A 27 24.97 -2.12 3.15
C THR A 27 24.47 -3.47 3.65
N THR A 28 24.15 -3.58 4.93
CA THR A 28 23.14 -4.55 5.38
C THR A 28 21.79 -3.91 5.08
N HIS A 29 21.08 -4.41 4.07
CA HIS A 29 19.73 -3.93 3.73
C HIS A 29 18.79 -4.19 4.91
N ARG A 30 18.75 -3.29 5.89
CA ARG A 30 17.78 -3.32 6.98
C ARG A 30 16.41 -3.08 6.38
N ARG A 31 15.67 -4.16 6.13
CA ARG A 31 14.30 -4.11 5.61
C ARG A 31 13.45 -3.36 6.63
N ALA A 32 13.03 -2.15 6.28
CA ALA A 32 12.12 -1.38 7.11
C ALA A 32 10.81 -2.17 7.33
N LYS A 33 10.26 -2.09 8.54
CA LYS A 33 8.94 -2.65 8.85
C LYS A 33 7.90 -1.89 8.03
N ARG A 34 7.09 -2.61 7.25
CA ARG A 34 5.98 -2.03 6.47
C ARG A 34 4.74 -2.01 7.36
N SER A 35 3.98 -0.92 7.33
CA SER A 35 2.73 -0.78 8.07
C SER A 35 1.51 -0.96 7.15
N ILE A 36 0.40 -1.45 7.71
CA ILE A 36 -0.85 -1.59 6.94
C ILE A 36 -1.42 -0.23 6.52
N LEU A 37 -1.16 0.81 7.32
CA LEU A 37 -1.51 2.20 6.99
C LEU A 37 -0.75 2.69 5.76
N GLN A 38 0.56 2.39 5.69
CA GLN A 38 1.38 2.73 4.52
C GLN A 38 0.87 2.02 3.25
N LEU A 39 0.45 0.76 3.36
CA LEU A 39 -0.17 0.03 2.25
C LEU A 39 -1.49 0.67 1.83
N ALA A 40 -2.37 1.02 2.79
CA ALA A 40 -3.64 1.67 2.49
C ALA A 40 -3.46 3.03 1.80
N SER A 41 -2.47 3.83 2.25
CA SER A 41 -2.12 5.09 1.60
C SER A 41 -1.62 4.90 0.16
N MET A 42 -0.81 3.86 -0.08
CA MET A 42 -0.33 3.55 -1.43
C MET A 42 -1.49 3.11 -2.35
N ILE A 43 -2.35 2.21 -1.88
CA ILE A 43 -3.52 1.75 -2.64
C ILE A 43 -4.43 2.93 -2.99
N LYS A 44 -4.71 3.80 -2.03
CA LYS A 44 -5.51 5.01 -2.26
C LYS A 44 -4.86 5.99 -3.24
N CYS A 45 -3.53 6.11 -3.20
CA CYS A 45 -2.79 6.98 -4.10
C CYS A 45 -2.81 6.47 -5.55
N VAL A 46 -2.58 5.17 -5.75
CA VAL A 46 -2.46 4.56 -7.08
C VAL A 46 -3.82 4.32 -7.72
N THR A 47 -4.82 3.89 -6.94
CA THR A 47 -6.13 3.49 -7.46
C THR A 47 -7.20 4.56 -7.29
N GLY A 48 -7.00 5.54 -6.41
CA GLY A 48 -8.03 6.51 -6.02
C GLY A 48 -9.14 5.92 -5.14
N CYS A 49 -9.08 4.63 -4.81
CA CYS A 49 -10.12 3.92 -4.08
C CYS A 49 -9.77 3.73 -2.60
N ASP A 50 -10.78 3.44 -1.79
CA ASP A 50 -10.54 3.04 -0.41
C ASP A 50 -9.88 1.65 -0.35
N ALA A 51 -8.85 1.52 0.49
CA ALA A 51 -8.09 0.28 0.62
C ALA A 51 -8.91 -0.89 1.20
N MET A 52 -10.05 -0.62 1.85
CA MET A 52 -10.94 -1.67 2.35
C MET A 52 -11.66 -2.44 1.24
N LEU A 53 -11.78 -1.89 0.04
CA LEU A 53 -12.32 -2.65 -1.10
C LEU A 53 -11.42 -3.83 -1.50
N TYR A 54 -10.12 -3.71 -1.24
CA TYR A 54 -9.15 -4.77 -1.51
C TYR A 54 -8.99 -5.73 -0.32
N LYS A 55 -9.66 -5.48 0.81
CA LYS A 55 -9.64 -6.37 1.96
C LYS A 55 -10.66 -7.50 1.77
N GLY A 56 -10.18 -8.68 1.40
CA GLY A 56 -11.01 -9.83 1.06
C GLY A 56 -11.46 -9.84 -0.40
N TYR A 57 -10.73 -9.15 -1.28
CA TYR A 57 -10.98 -9.22 -2.71
C TYR A 57 -10.44 -10.55 -3.25
N GLY A 58 -11.24 -11.21 -4.10
CA GLY A 58 -10.87 -12.48 -4.73
C GLY A 58 -10.53 -13.60 -3.74
N CYS A 59 -9.59 -14.44 -4.13
CA CYS A 59 -9.12 -15.61 -3.41
C CYS A 59 -7.85 -15.37 -2.59
N TYR A 60 -7.10 -14.29 -2.85
CA TYR A 60 -5.76 -14.07 -2.31
C TYR A 60 -5.56 -12.73 -1.62
N CYS A 61 -6.27 -11.67 -2.00
CA CYS A 61 -6.20 -10.38 -1.31
C CYS A 61 -6.92 -10.43 0.05
N GLY A 62 -6.34 -11.11 1.04
CA GLY A 62 -6.95 -11.34 2.36
C GLY A 62 -6.15 -12.32 3.24
N TYR A 63 -6.83 -12.97 4.19
CA TYR A 63 -6.20 -13.97 5.06
C TYR A 63 -6.30 -15.37 4.44
N SER A 64 -5.17 -16.11 4.43
CA SER A 64 -5.12 -17.54 4.04
C SER A 64 -5.53 -17.88 2.60
N GLY A 65 -5.13 -17.03 1.63
CA GLY A 65 -5.57 -17.14 0.25
C GLY A 65 -5.37 -18.50 -0.43
N ARG A 66 -6.39 -18.97 -1.16
CA ARG A 66 -6.44 -20.27 -1.85
C ARG A 66 -7.54 -20.26 -2.91
N GLY A 67 -7.26 -20.75 -4.11
CA GLY A 67 -8.26 -20.87 -5.18
C GLY A 67 -7.67 -20.58 -6.55
N VAL A 68 -8.53 -20.30 -7.53
CA VAL A 68 -8.11 -19.71 -8.80
C VAL A 68 -8.30 -18.20 -8.68
N PRO A 69 -7.27 -17.39 -8.95
CA PRO A 69 -7.35 -15.95 -8.87
C PRO A 69 -8.41 -15.39 -9.82
N VAL A 70 -9.15 -14.39 -9.34
CA VAL A 70 -10.28 -13.82 -10.07
C VAL A 70 -9.83 -12.86 -11.16
N ASP A 71 -8.74 -12.14 -10.93
CA ASP A 71 -8.13 -11.20 -11.86
C ASP A 71 -6.62 -11.06 -11.60
N LEU A 72 -5.95 -10.17 -12.34
CA LEU A 72 -4.50 -9.90 -12.19
C LEU A 72 -4.12 -9.27 -10.85
N ILE A 73 -5.06 -8.71 -10.09
CA ILE A 73 -4.80 -8.08 -8.79
C ILE A 73 -4.89 -9.13 -7.66
N ASP A 74 -5.59 -10.23 -7.93
CA ASP A 74 -5.78 -11.38 -7.04
C ASP A 74 -4.77 -12.53 -7.28
N GLU A 75 -3.79 -12.34 -8.17
CA GLU A 75 -2.61 -13.23 -8.35
C GLU A 75 -1.48 -12.88 -7.37
#